data_AF-D4K5F7-F1
#
_entry.id   AF-D4K5F7-F1
#
_cell.length_a   1.000
_cell.length_b   1.000
_cell.length_c   1.000
_cell.angle_alpha   90.00
_cell.angle_beta   90.00
_cell.angle_gamma   90.00
#
_symmetry.space_group_name_H-M   'P 1'
#
loop_
_entity.id
_entity.type
_entity.pdbx_description
1 polymer ?
#
loop_
_entity_poly.entity_id
_entity_poly.type
_entity_poly.pdbx_seq_one_letter_code
_entity_poly.pdbx_strand_id
1 'polypeptide(L)'
;MSYTRYNADNLTIELIGEKDVANALGNLGKKAPLVIRNAVNETAKDARKVMIREAKARYAVNSAGRRHLNDLKIRKKARVSDLGAELHIGGPGQKDAMKNDLGYFKTIPSRPYVGQDVANAPAHFRAKVLKSGSMKRLTGKGNLSKGFLVEFASGHVGMVQRVIGSSSHNTVTKKSGAPRWRNKDGNVETLQTMGSPSAAAMHHVIWEQVEPDVQDTLEKKLEASIQKTLARAAVKKGAR
;
A
#
# COMPACT_ATOMS: atom_id res chain seq x y z
N MET A 1 27.69 -12.34 11.41
CA MET A 1 26.98 -11.84 10.21
C MET A 1 25.65 -12.55 10.14
N SER A 2 24.58 -11.88 10.58
CA SER A 2 23.22 -12.43 10.65
C SER A 2 22.45 -12.10 9.37
N TYR A 3 21.87 -13.11 8.73
CA TYR A 3 21.09 -12.97 7.50
C TYR A 3 19.61 -12.71 7.81
N THR A 4 19.06 -11.66 7.23
CA THR A 4 17.62 -11.47 7.03
C THR A 4 17.20 -12.26 5.79
N ARG A 5 16.20 -13.15 5.91
CA ARG A 5 15.58 -13.80 4.74
C ARG A 5 14.43 -12.95 4.24
N TYR A 6 14.63 -12.35 3.07
CA TYR A 6 13.58 -11.68 2.30
C TYR A 6 12.74 -12.72 1.55
N ASN A 7 11.43 -12.71 1.76
CA ASN A 7 10.46 -13.38 0.89
C ASN A 7 9.63 -12.29 0.18
N ALA A 8 9.80 -12.19 -1.14
CA ALA A 8 9.19 -11.19 -2.00
C ALA A 8 7.66 -11.19 -1.96
N ASP A 9 7.04 -12.33 -1.64
CA ASP A 9 5.59 -12.48 -1.65
C ASP A 9 4.92 -11.95 -0.36
N ASN A 10 5.67 -11.84 0.75
CA ASN A 10 5.08 -11.69 2.09
C ASN A 10 5.68 -10.57 2.98
N LEU A 11 6.66 -9.76 2.55
CA LEU A 11 7.20 -8.63 3.35
C LEU A 11 7.54 -9.03 4.81
N THR A 12 8.26 -10.13 4.98
CA THR A 12 8.63 -10.70 6.29
C THR A 12 9.98 -10.17 6.77
N ILE A 13 10.07 -9.79 8.05
CA ILE A 13 11.34 -9.52 8.73
C ILE A 13 11.63 -10.72 9.65
N GLU A 14 12.60 -11.54 9.28
CA GLU A 14 13.09 -12.66 10.09
C GLU A 14 14.50 -12.38 10.61
N LEU A 15 14.68 -12.54 11.93
CA LEU A 15 15.93 -12.28 12.64
C LEU A 15 16.59 -13.62 12.94
N ILE A 16 17.73 -13.90 12.29
CA ILE A 16 18.57 -15.05 12.61
C ILE A 16 19.69 -14.55 13.53
N GLY A 17 19.60 -14.90 14.82
CA GLY A 17 20.66 -14.60 15.79
C GLY A 17 20.31 -14.90 17.24
N GLU A 18 19.32 -15.76 17.52
CA GLU A 18 18.91 -16.03 18.91
C GLU A 18 20.07 -16.49 19.79
N LYS A 19 20.99 -17.28 19.22
CA LYS A 19 22.23 -17.70 19.89
C LYS A 19 23.15 -16.52 20.22
N ASP A 20 23.31 -15.57 19.31
CA ASP A 20 24.18 -14.40 19.52
C ASP A 20 23.60 -13.48 20.60
N VAL A 21 22.29 -13.27 20.59
CA VAL A 21 21.59 -12.52 21.65
C VAL A 21 21.67 -13.26 22.98
N ALA A 22 21.53 -14.59 22.99
CA ALA A 22 21.69 -15.38 24.21
C ALA A 22 23.12 -15.30 24.77
N ASN A 23 24.13 -15.36 23.91
CA ASN A 23 25.54 -15.21 24.26
C ASN A 23 25.82 -13.81 24.84
N ALA A 24 25.34 -12.75 24.19
CA ALA A 24 25.48 -11.37 24.67
C ALA A 24 24.77 -11.14 26.03
N LEU A 25 23.70 -11.89 26.32
CA LEU A 25 23.00 -11.86 27.59
C LEU A 25 23.69 -12.69 28.70
N GLY A 26 24.66 -13.53 28.36
CA GLY A 26 25.40 -14.39 29.30
C GLY A 26 24.46 -15.22 30.19
N ASN A 27 24.53 -15.03 31.51
CA ASN A 27 23.68 -15.71 32.50
C ASN A 27 22.17 -15.46 32.31
N LEU A 28 21.79 -14.46 31.51
CA LEU A 28 20.40 -14.15 31.15
C LEU A 28 19.99 -14.72 29.79
N GLY A 29 20.78 -15.60 29.17
CA GLY A 29 20.54 -16.12 27.81
C GLY A 29 19.13 -16.67 27.58
N LYS A 30 18.50 -17.26 28.61
CA LYS A 30 17.08 -17.70 28.57
C LYS A 30 16.07 -16.59 28.24
N LYS A 31 16.44 -15.31 28.36
CA LYS A 31 15.62 -14.15 28.02
C LYS A 31 15.75 -13.71 26.56
N ALA A 32 16.66 -14.30 25.78
CA ALA A 32 16.90 -13.89 24.39
C ALA A 32 15.63 -13.88 23.52
N PRO A 33 14.74 -14.90 23.54
CA PRO A 33 13.50 -14.87 22.76
C PRO A 33 12.62 -13.67 23.09
N LEU A 34 12.54 -13.29 24.37
CA LEU A 34 11.74 -12.16 24.83
C LEU A 34 12.31 -10.82 24.35
N VAL A 35 13.64 -10.68 24.40
CA VAL A 35 14.37 -9.50 23.92
C VAL A 35 14.15 -9.33 22.41
N ILE A 36 14.36 -10.39 21.63
CA ILE A 36 14.20 -10.38 20.18
C ILE A 36 12.77 -10.05 19.79
N ARG A 37 11.80 -10.74 20.40
CA ARG A 37 10.36 -10.49 20.16
C ARG A 37 10.00 -9.02 20.31
N ASN A 38 10.51 -8.35 21.35
CA ASN A 38 10.20 -6.94 21.59
C ASN A 38 10.85 -6.04 20.53
N ALA A 39 12.14 -6.25 20.25
CA ALA A 39 12.86 -5.47 19.24
C ALA A 39 12.23 -5.62 17.85
N VAL A 40 11.87 -6.84 17.43
CA VAL A 40 11.19 -7.11 16.15
C VAL A 40 9.82 -6.43 16.10
N ASN A 41 9.01 -6.54 17.15
CA ASN A 41 7.68 -5.92 17.17
C ASN A 41 7.74 -4.39 17.16
N GLU A 42 8.72 -3.78 17.82
CA GLU A 42 8.94 -2.34 17.75
C GLU A 42 9.42 -1.92 16.37
N THR A 43 10.38 -2.65 15.80
CA THR A 43 10.88 -2.41 14.43
C THR A 43 9.75 -2.51 13.41
N ALA A 44 8.89 -3.53 13.48
CA ALA A 44 7.76 -3.67 12.58
C ALA A 44 6.78 -2.47 12.65
N LYS A 45 6.59 -1.88 13.84
CA LYS A 45 5.78 -0.65 13.99
C LYS A 45 6.45 0.55 13.34
N ASP A 46 7.76 0.69 13.50
CA ASP A 46 8.51 1.81 12.96
C ASP A 46 8.65 1.69 11.43
N ALA A 47 8.97 0.50 10.92
CA ALA A 47 8.97 0.15 9.50
C ALA A 47 7.62 0.49 8.85
N ARG A 48 6.50 0.05 9.45
CA ARG A 48 5.16 0.39 8.96
C ARG A 48 4.96 1.91 8.82
N LYS A 49 5.36 2.70 9.83
CA LYS A 49 5.21 4.17 9.80
C LYS A 49 6.04 4.78 8.69
N VAL A 50 7.30 4.37 8.57
CA VAL A 50 8.23 4.86 7.54
C VAL A 50 7.70 4.50 6.16
N MET A 51 7.30 3.25 5.91
CA MET A 51 6.72 2.82 4.63
C MET A 51 5.51 3.65 4.22
N ILE A 52 4.55 3.88 5.13
CA ILE A 52 3.38 4.73 4.84
C ILE A 52 3.79 6.17 4.52
N ARG A 53 4.77 6.72 5.26
CA ARG A 53 5.28 8.07 5.05
C ARG A 53 5.94 8.20 3.68
N GLU A 54 6.86 7.30 3.34
CA GLU A 54 7.59 7.32 2.07
C GLU A 54 6.66 7.05 0.88
N ALA A 55 5.67 6.15 1.02
CA ALA A 55 4.64 5.94 0.00
C ALA A 55 3.84 7.23 -0.28
N LYS A 56 3.40 7.93 0.78
CA LYS A 56 2.72 9.23 0.65
C LYS A 56 3.62 10.32 0.08
N ALA A 57 4.92 10.25 0.31
CA ALA A 57 5.89 11.18 -0.24
C ALA A 57 6.08 10.95 -1.75
N ARG A 58 6.22 9.68 -2.17
CA ARG A 58 6.51 9.27 -3.55
C ARG A 58 5.31 9.38 -4.50
N TYR A 59 4.14 8.91 -4.08
CA TYR A 59 2.98 8.76 -4.96
C TYR A 59 2.02 9.95 -4.90
N ALA A 60 1.54 10.38 -6.06
CA ALA A 60 0.58 11.46 -6.23
C ALA A 60 -0.85 10.95 -6.03
N VAL A 61 -1.18 10.45 -4.84
CA VAL A 61 -2.52 9.93 -4.51
C VAL A 61 -3.48 11.01 -4.03
N ASN A 62 -4.78 10.83 -4.34
CA ASN A 62 -5.87 11.64 -3.78
C ASN A 62 -6.26 11.17 -2.37
N SER A 63 -7.33 11.72 -1.79
CA SER A 63 -7.77 11.36 -0.43
C SER A 63 -8.10 9.87 -0.27
N ALA A 64 -8.76 9.25 -1.26
CA ALA A 64 -9.07 7.82 -1.24
C ALA A 64 -7.81 6.96 -1.38
N GLY A 65 -6.92 7.28 -2.32
CA GLY A 65 -5.62 6.60 -2.45
C GLY A 65 -4.76 6.72 -1.19
N ARG A 66 -4.78 7.88 -0.51
CA ARG A 66 -4.09 8.07 0.78
C ARG A 66 -4.65 7.19 1.90
N ARG A 67 -5.98 6.97 1.94
CA ARG A 67 -6.58 6.03 2.88
C ARG A 67 -6.05 4.62 2.63
N HIS A 68 -6.03 4.21 1.37
CA HIS A 68 -5.51 2.90 1.00
C HIS A 68 -4.04 2.68 1.34
N LEU A 69 -3.19 3.70 1.20
CA LEU A 69 -1.80 3.59 1.66
C LEU A 69 -1.69 3.32 3.17
N ASN A 70 -2.67 3.75 3.98
CA ASN A 70 -2.69 3.50 5.44
C ASN A 70 -3.15 2.09 5.81
N ASP A 71 -3.71 1.32 4.86
CA ASP A 71 -4.20 -0.04 5.10
C ASP A 71 -3.06 -1.04 5.34
N LEU A 72 -1.79 -0.64 5.09
CA LEU A 72 -0.63 -1.38 5.55
C LEU A 72 -0.75 -1.63 7.06
N LYS A 73 -0.66 -2.88 7.47
CA LYS A 73 -0.84 -3.31 8.87
C LYS A 73 0.16 -4.39 9.23
N ILE A 74 0.43 -4.53 10.53
CA ILE A 74 1.14 -5.69 11.06
C ILE A 74 0.14 -6.86 11.09
N ARG A 75 0.32 -7.83 10.20
CA ARG A 75 -0.54 -9.03 10.13
C ARG A 75 -0.14 -10.04 11.20
N LYS A 76 1.16 -10.23 11.38
CA LYS A 76 1.75 -11.14 12.36
C LYS A 76 2.73 -10.38 13.22
N LYS A 77 2.57 -10.50 14.54
CA LYS A 77 3.52 -10.02 15.54
C LYS A 77 4.46 -11.16 15.92
N ALA A 78 5.71 -10.82 16.22
CA ALA A 78 6.66 -11.75 16.79
C ALA A 78 6.16 -12.25 18.16
N ARG A 79 6.41 -13.53 18.42
CA ARG A 79 6.17 -14.27 19.67
C ARG A 79 7.47 -14.94 20.12
N VAL A 80 7.56 -15.34 21.39
CA VAL A 80 8.76 -16.07 21.86
C VAL A 80 8.96 -17.41 21.15
N SER A 81 7.87 -18.00 20.64
CA SER A 81 7.88 -19.25 19.86
C SER A 81 8.11 -19.01 18.36
N ASP A 82 8.11 -17.75 17.90
CA ASP A 82 8.10 -17.38 16.49
C ASP A 82 8.53 -15.92 16.36
N LEU A 83 9.82 -15.70 16.20
CA LEU A 83 10.46 -14.40 16.37
C LEU A 83 10.24 -13.43 15.20
N GLY A 84 9.56 -13.85 14.12
CA GLY A 84 9.30 -13.03 12.94
C GLY A 84 8.04 -12.17 13.03
N ALA A 85 8.05 -11.03 12.34
CA ALA A 85 6.88 -10.19 12.13
C ALA A 85 6.60 -10.00 10.63
N GLU A 86 5.32 -9.84 10.28
CA GLU A 86 4.85 -9.69 8.89
C GLU A 86 4.05 -8.40 8.75
N LEU A 87 4.43 -7.58 7.78
CA LEU A 87 3.63 -6.46 7.30
C LEU A 87 2.78 -6.92 6.11
N HIS A 88 1.52 -6.48 6.08
CA HIS A 88 0.60 -6.83 5.02
C HIS A 88 -0.19 -5.61 4.59
N ILE A 89 -0.34 -5.44 3.29
CA ILE A 89 -1.32 -4.56 2.68
C ILE A 89 -2.04 -5.37 1.62
N GLY A 90 -3.36 -5.15 1.50
CA GLY A 90 -4.25 -6.00 0.70
C GLY A 90 -3.66 -6.39 -0.66
N GLY A 91 -3.78 -7.67 -1.00
CA GLY A 91 -3.33 -8.24 -2.27
C GLY A 91 -4.40 -8.22 -3.37
N PRO A 92 -4.07 -8.70 -4.58
CA PRO A 92 -5.06 -8.92 -5.64
C PRO A 92 -6.23 -9.77 -5.12
N GLY A 93 -7.46 -9.26 -5.20
CA GLY A 93 -8.68 -9.99 -4.81
C GLY A 93 -9.26 -9.66 -3.43
N GLN A 94 -8.62 -8.83 -2.60
CA GLN A 94 -9.25 -8.39 -1.34
C GLN A 94 -10.30 -7.30 -1.59
N LYS A 95 -11.48 -7.48 -0.97
CA LYS A 95 -12.67 -6.60 -1.14
C LYS A 95 -12.38 -5.13 -0.84
N ASP A 96 -11.49 -4.86 0.11
CA ASP A 96 -11.14 -3.52 0.58
C ASP A 96 -9.75 -3.04 0.11
N ALA A 97 -9.04 -3.85 -0.69
CA ALA A 97 -7.75 -3.44 -1.22
C ALA A 97 -7.91 -2.32 -2.25
N MET A 98 -6.89 -1.46 -2.34
CA MET A 98 -6.80 -0.48 -3.40
C MET A 98 -6.86 -1.19 -4.75
N LYS A 99 -7.95 -0.98 -5.49
CA LYS A 99 -8.05 -1.46 -6.86
C LYS A 99 -6.98 -0.78 -7.72
N ASN A 100 -6.56 -1.47 -8.76
CA ASN A 100 -5.64 -0.94 -9.77
C ASN A 100 -6.38 0.09 -10.64
N ASP A 101 -6.70 1.25 -10.06
CA ASP A 101 -7.52 2.29 -10.66
C ASP A 101 -6.80 3.64 -10.55
N LEU A 102 -6.53 4.23 -11.71
CA LEU A 102 -5.87 5.54 -11.80
C LEU A 102 -6.69 6.67 -11.15
N GLY A 103 -7.98 6.44 -10.88
CA GLY A 103 -8.87 7.31 -10.11
C GLY A 103 -8.44 7.53 -8.65
N TYR A 104 -7.58 6.69 -8.07
CA TYR A 104 -6.98 6.94 -6.75
C TYR A 104 -5.79 7.91 -6.78
N PHE A 105 -5.33 8.27 -7.98
CA PHE A 105 -4.19 9.15 -8.19
C PHE A 105 -4.64 10.58 -8.53
N LYS A 106 -3.66 11.47 -8.67
CA LYS A 106 -3.90 12.87 -9.04
C LYS A 106 -4.36 12.90 -10.49
N THR A 107 -5.60 13.29 -10.65
CA THR A 107 -6.27 13.49 -11.93
C THR A 107 -6.64 14.96 -12.09
N ILE A 108 -6.63 15.44 -13.34
CA ILE A 108 -7.16 16.74 -13.71
C ILE A 108 -8.06 16.53 -14.93
N PRO A 109 -9.36 16.79 -14.82
CA PRO A 109 -10.10 17.15 -13.60
C PRO A 109 -10.12 16.03 -12.54
N SER A 110 -10.41 16.40 -11.30
CA SER A 110 -10.49 15.46 -10.16
C SER A 110 -11.93 15.04 -9.80
N ARG A 111 -12.90 15.36 -10.67
CA ARG A 111 -14.31 15.03 -10.51
C ARG A 111 -14.87 14.41 -11.79
N PRO A 112 -15.89 13.54 -11.69
CA PRO A 112 -16.66 13.13 -12.86
C PRO A 112 -17.48 14.30 -13.42
N TYR A 113 -17.84 14.18 -14.71
CA TYR A 113 -18.80 15.05 -15.38
C TYR A 113 -19.99 14.19 -15.79
N VAL A 114 -21.20 14.66 -15.49
CA VAL A 114 -22.44 13.88 -15.69
C VAL A 114 -23.55 14.78 -16.24
N GLY A 115 -24.51 14.17 -16.95
CA GLY A 115 -25.63 14.90 -17.54
C GLY A 115 -25.18 16.05 -18.46
N GLN A 116 -25.82 17.21 -18.33
CA GLN A 116 -25.50 18.39 -19.13
C GLN A 116 -24.09 18.94 -18.86
N ASP A 117 -23.53 18.71 -17.66
CA ASP A 117 -22.19 19.18 -17.32
C ASP A 117 -21.08 18.51 -18.15
N VAL A 118 -21.37 17.38 -18.82
CA VAL A 118 -20.44 16.76 -19.78
C VAL A 118 -20.00 17.74 -20.88
N ALA A 119 -20.83 18.74 -21.23
CA ALA A 119 -20.45 19.80 -22.17
C ALA A 119 -19.27 20.66 -21.68
N ASN A 120 -19.06 20.75 -20.36
CA ASN A 120 -17.96 21.46 -19.73
C ASN A 120 -16.73 20.57 -19.47
N ALA A 121 -16.79 19.29 -19.85
CA ALA A 121 -15.66 18.37 -19.67
C ALA A 121 -14.52 18.76 -20.61
N PRO A 122 -13.26 18.74 -20.13
CA PRO A 122 -12.14 19.07 -21.00
C PRO A 122 -11.94 18.03 -22.09
N ALA A 123 -11.26 18.44 -23.17
CA ALA A 123 -10.91 17.55 -24.28
C ALA A 123 -10.20 16.27 -23.79
N HIS A 124 -9.32 16.37 -22.79
CA HIS A 124 -8.63 15.24 -22.18
C HIS A 124 -8.55 15.37 -20.66
N PHE A 125 -8.83 14.26 -19.97
CA PHE A 125 -8.32 14.08 -18.61
C PHE A 125 -6.81 13.88 -18.64
N ARG A 126 -6.17 14.28 -17.55
CA ARG A 126 -4.75 14.05 -17.30
C ARG A 126 -4.59 13.33 -15.97
N ALA A 127 -3.57 12.49 -15.85
CA ALA A 127 -3.22 11.85 -14.58
C ALA A 127 -1.72 11.71 -14.38
N LYS A 128 -1.29 11.56 -13.13
CA LYS A 128 0.07 11.11 -12.79
C LYS A 128 0.08 10.21 -11.57
N VAL A 129 0.99 9.23 -11.59
CA VAL A 129 1.17 8.25 -10.50
C VAL A 129 2.23 8.72 -9.51
N LEU A 130 3.41 9.11 -10.00
CA LEU A 130 4.51 9.62 -9.18
C LEU A 130 4.38 11.14 -9.00
N LYS A 131 4.76 11.66 -7.83
CA LYS A 131 4.80 13.10 -7.60
C LYS A 131 5.82 13.81 -8.49
N SER A 132 6.99 13.21 -8.65
CA SER A 132 8.08 13.68 -9.53
C SER A 132 7.73 13.57 -11.02
N GLY A 133 6.75 12.73 -11.39
CA GLY A 133 6.32 12.56 -12.76
C GLY A 133 5.49 13.73 -13.31
N SER A 134 5.46 13.84 -14.64
CA SER A 134 4.59 14.78 -15.35
C SER A 134 3.15 14.28 -15.45
N MET A 135 2.21 15.22 -15.60
CA MET A 135 0.80 14.91 -15.88
C MET A 135 0.65 14.44 -17.34
N LYS A 136 0.21 13.21 -17.55
CA LYS A 136 0.03 12.63 -18.89
C LYS A 136 -1.41 12.79 -19.36
N ARG A 137 -1.62 13.14 -20.63
CA ARG A 137 -2.94 13.13 -21.28
C ARG A 137 -3.43 11.69 -21.46
N LEU A 138 -4.70 11.43 -21.16
CA LEU A 138 -5.32 10.12 -21.27
C LEU A 138 -6.09 10.03 -22.60
N THR A 139 -5.38 9.81 -23.71
CA THR A 139 -5.93 9.91 -25.08
C THR A 139 -6.66 8.65 -25.56
N GLY A 140 -6.47 7.49 -24.93
CA GLY A 140 -6.92 6.19 -25.43
C GLY A 140 -5.90 5.54 -26.37
N LYS A 141 -6.05 4.24 -26.64
CA LYS A 141 -5.21 3.45 -27.57
C LYS A 141 -6.04 2.33 -28.21
N GLY A 142 -5.89 2.13 -29.52
CA GLY A 142 -6.63 1.08 -30.24
C GLY A 142 -8.14 1.32 -30.19
N ASN A 143 -8.91 0.31 -29.79
CA ASN A 143 -10.36 0.41 -29.61
C ASN A 143 -10.77 1.03 -28.27
N LEU A 144 -9.87 1.72 -27.56
CA LEU A 144 -10.15 2.35 -26.27
C LEU A 144 -10.28 3.85 -26.41
N SER A 145 -11.33 4.42 -25.82
CA SER A 145 -11.53 5.87 -25.80
C SER A 145 -10.49 6.58 -24.93
N LYS A 146 -10.51 7.92 -24.99
CA LYS A 146 -9.90 8.76 -23.94
C LYS A 146 -10.43 8.41 -22.54
N GLY A 147 -9.61 8.66 -21.53
CA GLY A 147 -9.95 8.44 -20.13
C GLY A 147 -10.88 9.53 -19.56
N PHE A 148 -11.77 9.15 -18.65
CA PHE A 148 -12.65 10.03 -17.89
C PHE A 148 -13.04 9.43 -16.54
N LEU A 149 -13.44 10.28 -15.59
CA LEU A 149 -13.92 9.83 -14.29
C LEU A 149 -15.42 9.48 -14.32
N VAL A 150 -15.78 8.40 -13.63
CA VAL A 150 -17.18 8.02 -13.36
C VAL A 150 -17.37 7.72 -11.88
N GLU A 151 -18.55 8.03 -11.34
CA GLU A 151 -18.97 7.55 -10.04
C GLU A 151 -19.77 6.24 -10.21
N PHE A 152 -19.28 5.17 -9.60
CA PHE A 152 -19.94 3.88 -9.56
C PHE A 152 -21.01 3.85 -8.47
N ALA A 153 -21.97 2.92 -8.57
CA ALA A 153 -23.03 2.75 -7.57
C ALA A 153 -22.52 2.50 -6.14
N SER A 154 -21.27 2.05 -5.98
CA SER A 154 -20.62 1.89 -4.68
C SER A 154 -20.09 3.20 -4.08
N GLY A 155 -20.28 4.35 -4.75
CA GLY A 155 -19.65 5.63 -4.41
C GLY A 155 -18.17 5.74 -4.80
N HIS A 156 -17.60 4.70 -5.43
CA HIS A 156 -16.23 4.73 -5.94
C HIS A 156 -16.16 5.65 -7.16
N VAL A 157 -15.18 6.56 -7.19
CA VAL A 157 -14.90 7.39 -8.37
C VAL A 157 -13.68 6.80 -9.08
N GLY A 158 -13.91 6.15 -10.20
CA GLY A 158 -12.85 5.47 -10.95
C GLY A 158 -12.52 6.17 -12.26
N MET A 159 -11.26 6.05 -12.68
CA MET A 159 -10.81 6.47 -14.00
C MET A 159 -11.04 5.34 -14.99
N VAL A 160 -11.87 5.60 -16.00
CA VAL A 160 -12.30 4.59 -16.97
C VAL A 160 -12.10 5.09 -18.40
N GLN A 161 -12.17 4.15 -19.33
CA GLN A 161 -12.26 4.36 -20.76
C GLN A 161 -13.35 3.45 -21.34
N ARG A 162 -13.95 3.83 -22.46
CA ARG A 162 -14.90 2.97 -23.18
C ARG A 162 -14.15 2.01 -24.09
N VAL A 163 -14.69 0.80 -24.22
CA VAL A 163 -14.31 -0.13 -25.28
C VAL A 163 -15.18 0.17 -26.50
N ILE A 164 -14.63 0.90 -27.47
CA ILE A 164 -15.33 1.37 -28.65
C ILE A 164 -15.85 0.19 -29.48
N GLY A 165 -17.11 0.28 -29.91
CA GLY A 165 -17.79 -0.77 -30.68
C GLY A 165 -18.31 -1.94 -29.84
N SER A 166 -18.09 -1.94 -28.52
CA SER A 166 -18.73 -2.91 -27.62
C SER A 166 -20.17 -2.50 -27.28
N SER A 167 -20.96 -3.45 -26.76
CA SER A 167 -22.30 -3.19 -26.26
C SER A 167 -22.50 -3.78 -24.87
N SER A 168 -23.16 -3.04 -24.00
CA SER A 168 -23.47 -3.41 -22.62
C SER A 168 -24.97 -3.58 -22.44
N HIS A 169 -25.38 -4.62 -21.73
CA HIS A 169 -26.77 -4.80 -21.30
C HIS A 169 -27.21 -3.75 -20.26
N ASN A 170 -26.26 -3.07 -19.60
CA ASN A 170 -26.55 -2.03 -18.62
C ASN A 170 -26.72 -0.67 -19.30
N THR A 171 -27.95 -0.35 -19.71
CA THR A 171 -28.27 0.85 -20.50
C THR A 171 -28.69 2.07 -19.68
N VAL A 172 -28.96 1.90 -18.39
CA VAL A 172 -29.37 2.96 -17.46
C VAL A 172 -28.44 3.04 -16.25
N THR A 173 -28.39 4.20 -15.59
CA THR A 173 -27.65 4.37 -14.33
C THR A 173 -28.38 3.68 -13.18
N LYS A 174 -27.65 3.00 -12.30
CA LYS A 174 -28.26 2.29 -11.17
C LYS A 174 -28.91 3.23 -10.14
N LYS A 175 -28.36 4.45 -9.97
CA LYS A 175 -28.80 5.39 -8.94
C LYS A 175 -30.05 6.19 -9.33
N SER A 176 -30.15 6.63 -10.59
CA SER A 176 -31.24 7.51 -11.04
C SER A 176 -32.14 6.91 -12.12
N GLY A 177 -31.81 5.73 -12.66
CA GLY A 177 -32.52 5.15 -13.80
C GLY A 177 -32.32 5.94 -15.10
N ALA A 178 -31.46 6.96 -15.11
CA ALA A 178 -31.24 7.80 -16.28
C ALA A 178 -30.55 7.01 -17.40
N PRO A 179 -30.88 7.27 -18.68
CA PRO A 179 -30.19 6.66 -19.80
C PRO A 179 -28.68 6.94 -19.75
N ARG A 180 -27.87 5.92 -20.01
CA ARG A 180 -26.43 6.11 -20.20
C ARG A 180 -26.15 6.63 -21.60
N TRP A 181 -24.99 7.27 -21.75
CA TRP A 181 -24.53 7.75 -23.05
C TRP A 181 -24.47 6.59 -24.06
N ARG A 182 -25.08 6.82 -25.22
CA ARG A 182 -25.08 5.89 -26.35
C ARG A 182 -24.19 6.44 -27.45
N ASN A 183 -23.51 5.54 -28.16
CA ASN A 183 -22.79 5.91 -29.37
C ASN A 183 -23.78 6.16 -30.53
N LYS A 184 -23.23 6.53 -31.70
CA LYS A 184 -24.02 6.81 -32.91
C LYS A 184 -24.93 5.65 -33.36
N ASP A 185 -24.56 4.42 -33.00
CA ASP A 185 -25.29 3.20 -33.34
C ASP A 185 -26.30 2.81 -32.25
N GLY A 186 -26.54 3.69 -31.28
CA GLY A 186 -27.48 3.47 -30.17
C GLY A 186 -26.96 2.57 -29.05
N ASN A 187 -25.72 2.10 -29.12
CA ASN A 187 -25.14 1.16 -28.15
C ASN A 187 -24.53 1.87 -26.94
N VAL A 188 -24.68 1.28 -25.76
CA VAL A 188 -23.93 1.68 -24.56
C VAL A 188 -22.64 0.87 -24.51
N GLU A 189 -21.52 1.51 -24.78
CA GLU A 189 -20.21 0.85 -24.77
C GLU A 189 -19.81 0.43 -23.34
N THR A 190 -19.12 -0.71 -23.22
CA THR A 190 -18.60 -1.19 -21.94
C THR A 190 -17.49 -0.27 -21.42
N LEU A 191 -17.34 -0.21 -20.10
CA LEU A 191 -16.30 0.57 -19.43
C LEU A 191 -15.18 -0.35 -18.95
N GLN A 192 -13.95 0.05 -19.20
CA GLN A 192 -12.75 -0.56 -18.65
C GLN A 192 -12.06 0.45 -17.71
N THR A 193 -11.68 0.01 -16.52
CA THR A 193 -10.86 0.81 -15.61
C THR A 193 -9.46 1.02 -16.17
N MET A 194 -8.97 2.25 -16.13
CA MET A 194 -7.58 2.55 -16.44
C MET A 194 -6.68 2.11 -15.28
N GLY A 195 -5.79 1.17 -15.57
CA GLY A 195 -4.91 0.56 -14.59
C GLY A 195 -3.93 1.54 -13.93
N SER A 196 -3.53 1.21 -12.71
CA SER A 196 -2.44 1.85 -11.98
C SER A 196 -1.79 0.84 -11.02
N PRO A 197 -0.62 1.13 -10.43
CA PRO A 197 -0.03 0.26 -9.42
C PRO A 197 -0.96 0.05 -8.22
N SER A 198 -1.05 -1.20 -7.74
CA SER A 198 -1.77 -1.52 -6.50
C SER A 198 -1.09 -0.91 -5.28
N ALA A 199 -1.79 -0.86 -4.14
CA ALA A 199 -1.15 -0.45 -2.88
C ALA A 199 -0.01 -1.41 -2.47
N ALA A 200 -0.16 -2.71 -2.72
CA ALA A 200 0.90 -3.69 -2.50
C ALA A 200 2.14 -3.41 -3.36
N ALA A 201 1.96 -3.19 -4.68
CA ALA A 201 3.06 -2.85 -5.58
C ALA A 201 3.74 -1.52 -5.18
N MET A 202 2.96 -0.54 -4.74
CA MET A 202 3.50 0.73 -4.27
C MET A 202 4.37 0.57 -3.02
N HIS A 203 3.92 -0.21 -2.03
CA HIS A 203 4.66 -0.46 -0.79
C HIS A 203 5.86 -1.40 -0.99
N HIS A 204 5.81 -2.31 -1.95
CA HIS A 204 6.95 -3.14 -2.33
C HIS A 204 8.14 -2.28 -2.80
N VAL A 205 7.91 -1.34 -3.72
CA VAL A 205 8.94 -0.38 -4.16
C VAL A 205 9.49 0.47 -3.01
N ILE A 206 8.65 0.80 -2.02
CA ILE A 206 9.09 1.55 -0.83
C ILE A 206 9.90 0.68 0.11
N TRP A 207 9.53 -0.60 0.29
CA TRP A 207 10.28 -1.54 1.11
C TRP A 207 11.73 -1.64 0.64
N GLU A 208 11.97 -1.83 -0.66
CA GLU A 208 13.32 -1.89 -1.23
C GLU A 208 14.18 -0.65 -0.91
N GLN A 209 13.56 0.52 -0.70
CA GLN A 209 14.25 1.77 -0.36
C GLN A 209 14.56 1.90 1.12
N VAL A 210 13.68 1.39 2.00
CA VAL A 210 13.76 1.62 3.45
C VAL A 210 14.25 0.39 4.22
N GLU A 211 14.36 -0.77 3.57
CA GLU A 211 14.81 -2.01 4.19
C GLU A 211 16.17 -1.88 4.89
N PRO A 212 17.21 -1.27 4.29
CA PRO A 212 18.50 -1.11 4.98
C PRO A 212 18.36 -0.35 6.31
N ASP A 213 17.64 0.79 6.31
CA ASP A 213 17.41 1.59 7.51
C ASP A 213 16.59 0.84 8.56
N VAL A 214 15.65 -0.01 8.12
CA VAL A 214 14.84 -0.86 9.01
C VAL A 214 15.70 -1.96 9.64
N GLN A 215 16.64 -2.55 8.90
CA GLN A 215 17.61 -3.52 9.42
C GLN A 215 18.53 -2.88 10.46
N ASP A 216 19.11 -1.71 10.16
CA ASP A 216 19.92 -0.94 11.12
C ASP A 216 19.14 -0.59 12.39
N THR A 217 17.87 -0.21 12.24
CA THR A 217 16.99 0.11 13.36
C THR A 217 16.76 -1.11 14.25
N LEU A 218 16.62 -2.30 13.65
CA LEU A 218 16.44 -3.55 14.37
C LEU A 218 17.66 -3.91 15.21
N GLU A 219 18.85 -3.80 14.64
CA GLU A 219 20.12 -4.06 15.32
C GLU A 219 20.30 -3.12 16.52
N LYS A 220 20.09 -1.80 16.32
CA LYS A 220 20.16 -0.80 17.40
C LYS A 220 19.16 -1.10 18.52
N LYS A 221 17.93 -1.52 18.17
CA LYS A 221 16.90 -1.88 19.18
C LYS A 221 17.25 -3.17 19.93
N LEU A 222 17.87 -4.14 19.26
CA LEU A 222 18.36 -5.35 19.92
C LEU A 222 19.46 -5.01 20.93
N GLU A 223 20.48 -4.27 20.51
CA GLU A 223 21.57 -3.85 21.40
C GLU A 223 21.06 -3.09 22.62
N ALA A 224 20.22 -2.07 22.40
CA ALA A 224 19.61 -1.31 23.48
C ALA A 224 18.78 -2.19 24.43
N SER A 225 18.07 -3.19 23.89
CA SER A 225 17.27 -4.13 24.68
C SER A 225 18.12 -5.12 25.48
N ILE A 226 19.25 -5.56 24.94
CA ILE A 226 20.25 -6.38 25.65
C ILE A 226 20.81 -5.58 26.83
N GLN A 227 21.32 -4.37 26.58
CA GLN A 227 21.91 -3.49 27.60
C GLN A 227 20.91 -3.20 28.73
N LYS A 228 19.68 -2.85 28.37
CA LYS A 228 18.59 -2.63 29.34
C LYS A 228 18.28 -3.87 30.18
N THR A 229 18.37 -5.06 29.59
CA THR A 229 18.11 -6.33 30.29
C THR A 229 19.22 -6.67 31.28
N LEU A 230 20.49 -6.45 30.89
CA LEU A 230 21.66 -6.62 31.75
C LEU A 230 21.63 -5.63 32.92
N ALA A 231 21.40 -4.34 32.65
CA ALA A 231 21.33 -3.31 33.68
C ALA A 231 20.24 -3.60 34.73
N ARG A 232 19.04 -4.01 34.30
CA ARG A 232 17.95 -4.41 35.20
C ARG A 232 18.32 -5.60 36.09
N ALA A 233 19.11 -6.55 35.59
CA ALA A 233 19.56 -7.68 36.38
C ALA A 233 20.62 -7.29 37.40
N ALA A 234 21.55 -6.38 37.04
CA ALA A 234 22.56 -5.86 37.95
C ALA A 234 21.93 -5.12 39.15
N VAL A 235 20.95 -4.23 38.89
CA VAL A 235 20.20 -3.53 39.95
C VAL A 235 19.49 -4.52 40.88
N LYS A 236 18.86 -5.56 40.34
CA LYS A 236 18.17 -6.57 41.16
C LYS A 236 19.12 -7.42 42.02
N LYS A 237 20.37 -7.60 41.57
CA LYS A 237 21.40 -8.33 42.32
C LYS A 237 21.99 -7.48 43.46
N GLY A 238 22.11 -6.17 43.28
CA GLY A 238 22.59 -5.25 44.32
C GLY A 238 21.55 -4.85 45.38
N ALA A 239 20.26 -5.15 45.14
CA ALA A 239 19.17 -4.93 46.09
C ALA A 239 18.84 -6.17 46.96
N ARG A 240 19.67 -7.22 46.88
CA ARG A 240 19.60 -8.45 47.69
C ARG A 240 20.88 -8.58 48.49
#